data_AF-A0A1X7VBV7-F1
#
_entry.id   AF-A0A1X7VBV7-F1
#
_cell.length_a   1.000
_cell.length_b   1.000
_cell.length_c   1.000
_cell.angle_alpha   90.00
_cell.angle_beta   90.00
_cell.angle_gamma   90.00
#
_symmetry.space_group_name_H-M   'P 1'
#
loop_
_entity.id
_entity.type
_entity.pdbx_description
1 polymer ?
#
loop_
_entity_poly.entity_id
_entity_poly.type
_entity_poly.pdbx_seq_one_letter_code
_entity_poly.pdbx_strand_id
1 'polypeptide(L)'
;MSELLPQSHQTITVSTGGRPISLTKVSSPSVPSDKASQRTLHWRSNELLKLREDLTGGESQHQIADEIRMISKEEREEIMRGFTIDISPEQCLVMKAALCLPWNKLRLMRSLTTSILCISLVTTAATMSTDIKVKSSEISDKFIDAFTLFSKCHEIYDSNHILSDIKMTELETSIHLFVKFYRTNFPSATFLPKLHMLEDHIVPWMKRWRIGCGCMGEQGAESLHASFNNTERAYKNMRDRVDRLRVVLQNHHFKILPFTQSLEPPLLKKRKAKEDKETL
;
A
#
# COMPACT_ATOMS: atom_id res chain seq x y z
N MET A 1 9.16 -26.94 -45.62
CA MET A 1 9.51 -26.77 -44.19
C MET A 1 10.77 -25.92 -44.15
N SER A 2 10.63 -24.61 -43.90
CA SER A 2 11.79 -23.73 -43.68
C SER A 2 11.93 -23.49 -42.17
N GLU A 3 13.04 -23.93 -41.60
CA GLU A 3 13.42 -23.64 -40.23
C GLU A 3 13.62 -22.12 -40.07
N LEU A 4 12.79 -21.50 -39.22
CA LEU A 4 12.99 -20.13 -38.77
C LEU A 4 14.11 -20.15 -37.71
N LEU A 5 15.32 -19.75 -38.12
CA LEU A 5 16.41 -19.42 -37.21
C LEU A 5 15.94 -18.32 -36.22
N PRO A 6 16.37 -18.37 -34.94
CA PRO A 6 16.09 -17.29 -34.00
C PRO A 6 16.84 -16.04 -34.46
N GLN A 7 16.11 -15.00 -34.84
CA GLN A 7 16.70 -13.70 -35.14
C GLN A 7 17.37 -13.17 -33.88
N SER A 8 18.70 -13.10 -33.87
CA SER A 8 19.44 -12.39 -32.83
C SER A 8 18.98 -10.94 -32.80
N HIS A 9 18.39 -10.49 -31.69
CA HIS A 9 17.96 -9.12 -31.53
C HIS A 9 19.16 -8.17 -31.75
N GLN A 10 19.06 -7.29 -32.73
CA GLN A 10 20.12 -6.34 -33.05
C GLN A 10 20.04 -5.19 -32.03
N THR A 11 20.92 -5.23 -31.02
CA THR A 11 21.05 -4.16 -30.03
C THR A 11 22.16 -3.21 -30.47
N ILE A 12 21.83 -1.92 -30.56
CA ILE A 12 22.79 -0.85 -30.86
C ILE A 12 22.98 -0.03 -29.59
N THR A 13 24.21 0.02 -29.07
CA THR A 13 24.55 0.88 -27.94
C THR A 13 25.08 2.21 -28.46
N VAL A 14 24.38 3.29 -28.14
CA VAL A 14 24.74 4.65 -28.51
C VAL A 14 25.40 5.33 -27.31
N SER A 15 26.64 5.80 -27.51
CA SER A 15 27.34 6.61 -26.51
C SER A 15 26.73 8.01 -26.48
N THR A 16 25.93 8.30 -25.46
CA THR A 16 25.58 9.68 -25.12
C THR A 16 26.67 10.22 -24.19
N GLY A 17 26.85 11.54 -24.04
CA GLY A 17 27.82 12.14 -23.10
C GLY A 17 27.56 11.84 -21.60
N GLY A 18 26.81 10.76 -21.30
CA GLY A 18 26.45 10.23 -20.00
C GLY A 18 26.32 8.69 -20.07
N ARG A 19 25.26 8.11 -19.50
CA ARG A 19 25.06 6.66 -19.51
C ARG A 19 24.76 6.17 -20.95
N PRO A 20 25.47 5.15 -21.47
CA PRO A 20 25.18 4.60 -22.79
C PRO A 20 23.74 4.13 -22.89
N ILE A 21 23.09 4.41 -24.03
CA ILE A 21 21.71 3.99 -24.29
C ILE A 21 21.76 2.80 -25.22
N SER A 22 21.22 1.67 -24.78
CA SER A 22 21.05 0.48 -25.62
C SER A 22 19.67 0.51 -26.27
N LEU A 23 19.64 0.51 -27.59
CA LEU A 23 18.43 0.48 -28.40
C LEU A 23 18.30 -0.91 -29.01
N THR A 24 17.21 -1.62 -28.72
CA THR A 24 16.89 -2.89 -29.37
C THR A 24 15.68 -2.72 -30.26
N LYS A 25 15.80 -3.14 -31.52
CA LYS A 25 14.68 -3.13 -32.45
C LYS A 25 13.68 -4.22 -32.06
N VAL A 26 12.49 -3.81 -31.62
CA VAL A 26 11.35 -4.71 -31.42
C VAL A 26 10.55 -4.75 -32.71
N SER A 27 10.36 -5.93 -33.29
CA SER A 27 9.51 -6.09 -34.47
C SER A 27 8.05 -5.86 -34.09
N SER A 28 7.37 -4.91 -34.76
CA SER A 28 5.94 -4.70 -34.57
C SER A 28 5.17 -5.94 -35.03
N PRO A 29 4.22 -6.45 -34.24
CA PRO A 29 3.44 -7.61 -34.64
C PRO A 29 2.53 -7.28 -35.83
N SER A 30 2.42 -8.21 -36.79
CA SER A 30 1.55 -8.07 -37.96
C SER A 30 0.05 -8.19 -37.64
N VAL A 31 -0.29 -8.81 -36.51
CA VAL A 31 -1.68 -9.00 -36.05
C VAL A 31 -1.85 -8.31 -34.69
N PRO A 32 -2.86 -7.44 -34.53
CA PRO A 32 -3.11 -6.75 -33.27
C PRO A 32 -3.53 -7.73 -32.17
N SER A 33 -3.28 -7.37 -30.91
CA SER A 33 -3.38 -8.28 -29.77
C SER A 33 -4.82 -8.75 -29.48
N ASP A 34 -5.82 -7.96 -29.86
CA ASP A 34 -7.25 -8.29 -29.77
C ASP A 34 -7.68 -9.44 -30.71
N LYS A 35 -6.92 -9.68 -31.79
CA LYS A 35 -7.18 -10.72 -32.80
C LYS A 35 -6.17 -11.87 -32.75
N ALA A 36 -5.23 -11.82 -31.81
CA ALA A 36 -4.17 -12.82 -31.68
C ALA A 36 -4.65 -14.01 -30.84
N SER A 37 -4.15 -15.22 -31.15
CA SER A 37 -4.40 -16.40 -30.31
C SER A 37 -3.72 -16.26 -28.94
N GLN A 38 -4.27 -16.91 -27.91
CA GLN A 38 -3.68 -16.94 -26.56
C GLN A 38 -2.22 -17.41 -26.57
N ARG A 39 -1.89 -18.42 -27.39
CA ARG A 39 -0.52 -18.91 -27.55
C ARG A 39 0.40 -17.84 -28.14
N THR A 40 -0.07 -17.08 -29.12
CA THR A 40 0.67 -15.96 -29.72
C THR A 40 0.87 -14.82 -28.71
N LEU A 41 -0.14 -14.50 -27.90
CA LEU A 41 -0.03 -13.49 -26.84
C LEU A 41 1.01 -13.89 -25.80
N HIS A 42 0.97 -15.14 -25.35
CA HIS A 42 1.93 -15.67 -24.39
C HIS A 42 3.36 -15.64 -24.94
N TRP A 43 3.55 -16.04 -26.20
CA TRP A 43 4.86 -15.97 -26.86
C TRP A 43 5.40 -14.54 -26.95
N ARG A 44 4.58 -13.56 -27.36
CA ARG A 44 4.96 -12.13 -27.40
C ARG A 44 5.30 -11.59 -26.02
N SER A 45 4.55 -11.99 -25.00
CA SER A 45 4.83 -11.58 -23.62
C SER A 45 6.18 -12.11 -23.14
N ASN A 46 6.49 -13.38 -23.42
CA ASN A 46 7.77 -14.00 -23.08
C ASN A 46 8.95 -13.38 -23.85
N GLU A 47 8.74 -13.00 -25.11
CA GLU A 47 9.75 -12.29 -25.91
C GLU A 47 10.07 -10.90 -25.32
N LEU A 48 9.04 -10.14 -24.93
CA LEU A 48 9.23 -8.86 -24.24
C LEU A 48 9.92 -9.01 -22.88
N LEU A 49 9.64 -10.08 -22.13
CA LEU A 49 10.32 -10.35 -20.87
C LEU A 49 11.81 -10.63 -21.07
N LYS A 50 12.17 -11.48 -22.05
CA LYS A 50 13.57 -11.75 -22.40
C LYS A 50 14.30 -10.47 -22.84
N LEU A 51 13.67 -9.67 -23.68
CA LEU A 51 14.22 -8.37 -24.10
C LEU A 51 14.49 -7.43 -22.92
N ARG A 52 13.59 -7.40 -21.92
CA ARG A 52 13.81 -6.62 -20.70
C ARG A 52 14.96 -7.16 -19.86
N GLU A 53 15.07 -8.47 -19.70
CA GLU A 53 16.19 -9.10 -18.99
C GLU A 53 17.53 -8.78 -19.66
N ASP A 54 17.59 -8.90 -21.00
CA ASP A 54 18.77 -8.62 -21.80
C ASP A 54 19.18 -7.14 -21.73
N LEU A 55 18.21 -6.22 -21.77
CA LEU A 55 18.47 -4.76 -21.71
C LEU A 55 18.86 -4.25 -20.32
N THR A 56 18.40 -4.92 -19.26
CA THR A 56 18.62 -4.48 -17.87
C THR A 56 19.75 -5.22 -17.17
N GLY A 57 20.34 -6.25 -17.79
CA GLY A 57 21.34 -7.08 -17.14
C GLY A 57 20.79 -7.82 -15.92
N GLY A 58 19.50 -8.20 -15.94
CA GLY A 58 18.82 -8.91 -14.86
C GLY A 58 17.99 -8.06 -13.89
N GLU A 59 17.92 -6.73 -14.06
CA GLU A 59 17.08 -5.83 -13.24
C GLU A 59 15.72 -5.50 -13.87
N SER A 60 15.08 -6.48 -14.53
CA SER A 60 13.85 -6.28 -15.32
C SER A 60 12.69 -5.67 -14.52
N GLN A 61 12.63 -5.91 -13.21
CA GLN A 61 11.61 -5.34 -12.33
C GLN A 61 11.69 -3.82 -12.18
N HIS A 62 12.89 -3.23 -12.17
CA HIS A 62 13.05 -1.78 -12.06
C HIS A 62 12.57 -1.08 -13.33
N GLN A 63 12.84 -1.66 -14.49
CA GLN A 63 12.34 -1.15 -15.77
C GLN A 63 10.81 -1.22 -15.84
N ILE A 64 10.20 -2.32 -15.40
CA ILE A 64 8.73 -2.44 -15.37
C ILE A 64 8.10 -1.37 -14.47
N ALA A 65 8.71 -1.11 -13.31
CA ALA A 65 8.22 -0.07 -12.40
C ALA A 65 8.28 1.34 -13.03
N ASP A 66 9.34 1.64 -13.78
CA ASP A 66 9.48 2.91 -14.48
C ASP A 66 8.55 3.02 -15.70
N GLU A 67 8.34 1.93 -16.45
CA GLU A 67 7.35 1.86 -17.54
C GLU A 67 5.94 2.14 -17.00
N ILE A 68 5.54 1.51 -15.89
CA ILE A 68 4.24 1.73 -15.24
C ILE A 68 4.09 3.18 -14.75
N ARG A 69 5.18 3.82 -14.31
CA ARG A 69 5.15 5.24 -13.90
C ARG A 69 4.91 6.18 -15.07
N MET A 70 5.34 5.80 -16.27
CA MET A 70 5.18 6.58 -17.50
C MET A 70 3.78 6.47 -18.10
N ILE A 71 2.99 5.45 -17.73
CA ILE A 71 1.58 5.34 -18.13
C ILE A 71 0.78 6.50 -17.51
N SER A 72 -0.09 7.12 -18.30
CA SER A 72 -0.97 8.19 -17.79
C SER A 72 -1.87 7.69 -16.65
N LYS A 73 -2.41 8.60 -15.84
CA LYS A 73 -3.25 8.20 -14.70
C LYS A 73 -4.56 7.59 -15.19
N GLU A 74 -5.11 8.18 -16.25
CA GLU A 74 -6.36 7.82 -16.90
C GLU A 74 -6.27 6.42 -17.51
N GLU A 75 -5.17 6.12 -18.20
CA GLU A 75 -4.91 4.81 -18.81
C GLU A 75 -4.63 3.73 -17.75
N ARG A 76 -3.98 4.07 -16.62
CA ARG A 76 -3.85 3.16 -15.48
C ARG A 76 -5.20 2.79 -14.87
N GLU A 77 -6.10 3.76 -14.73
CA GLU A 77 -7.45 3.52 -14.22
C GLU A 77 -8.30 2.70 -15.20
N GLU A 78 -8.15 2.92 -16.52
CA GLU A 78 -8.76 2.11 -17.58
C GLU A 78 -8.31 0.65 -17.53
N ILE A 79 -7.00 0.42 -17.42
CA ILE A 79 -6.41 -0.92 -17.31
C ILE A 79 -6.95 -1.62 -16.06
N MET A 80 -7.02 -0.93 -14.92
CA MET A 80 -7.50 -1.50 -13.66
C MET A 80 -9.01 -1.78 -13.64
N ARG A 81 -9.83 -1.10 -14.46
CA ARG A 81 -11.28 -1.35 -14.57
C ARG A 81 -11.64 -2.73 -15.12
N GLY A 82 -10.73 -3.40 -15.83
CA GLY A 82 -10.95 -4.72 -16.42
C GLY A 82 -10.43 -5.92 -15.61
N PHE A 83 -9.71 -5.70 -14.51
CA PHE A 83 -9.15 -6.80 -13.70
C PHE A 83 -10.04 -7.11 -12.49
N THR A 84 -10.82 -8.17 -12.59
CA THR A 84 -11.34 -8.86 -11.40
C THR A 84 -10.23 -9.76 -10.87
N ILE A 85 -9.48 -9.28 -9.87
CA ILE A 85 -8.46 -10.11 -9.21
C ILE A 85 -9.20 -11.04 -8.25
N ASP A 86 -9.37 -12.29 -8.65
CA ASP A 86 -9.91 -13.33 -7.79
C ASP A 86 -8.77 -13.82 -6.88
N ILE A 87 -8.82 -13.42 -5.61
CA ILE A 87 -7.75 -13.68 -4.64
C ILE A 87 -8.23 -14.80 -3.73
N SER A 88 -7.52 -15.93 -3.76
CA SER A 88 -7.83 -17.04 -2.85
C SER A 88 -7.73 -16.60 -1.37
N PRO A 89 -8.55 -17.16 -0.45
CA PRO A 89 -8.55 -16.77 0.96
C PRO A 89 -7.17 -16.84 1.64
N GLU A 90 -6.31 -17.75 1.18
CA GLU A 90 -4.94 -17.95 1.67
C GLU A 90 -3.98 -16.84 1.19
N GLN A 91 -4.21 -16.27 0.00
CA GLN A 91 -3.44 -15.15 -0.54
C GLN A 91 -3.85 -13.80 0.04
N CYS A 92 -5.05 -13.68 0.61
CA CYS A 92 -5.51 -12.45 1.27
C CYS A 92 -4.70 -12.15 2.56
N LEU A 93 -4.29 -13.20 3.29
CA LEU A 93 -3.40 -13.11 4.46
C LEU A 93 -1.96 -12.78 4.06
N VAL A 94 -1.46 -13.34 2.97
CA VAL A 94 -0.14 -13.00 2.40
C VAL A 94 -0.13 -11.58 1.86
N MET A 95 -1.21 -11.11 1.22
CA MET A 95 -1.35 -9.71 0.79
C MET A 95 -1.35 -8.75 1.97
N LYS A 96 -1.98 -9.08 3.11
CA LYS A 96 -1.93 -8.22 4.29
C LYS A 96 -0.51 -8.09 4.87
N ALA A 97 0.31 -9.13 4.76
CA ALA A 97 1.72 -9.10 5.14
C ALA A 97 2.63 -8.47 4.07
N ALA A 98 2.29 -8.61 2.78
CA ALA A 98 3.11 -8.19 1.64
C ALA A 98 2.76 -6.80 1.06
N LEU A 99 1.57 -6.26 1.32
CA LEU A 99 1.10 -5.02 0.68
C LEU A 99 1.61 -3.73 1.33
N CYS A 100 2.35 -3.77 2.45
CA CYS A 100 2.87 -2.57 3.14
C CYS A 100 1.85 -1.42 3.16
N LEU A 101 0.57 -1.72 3.45
CA LEU A 101 -0.48 -0.70 3.34
C LEU A 101 -0.20 0.40 4.37
N PRO A 102 -0.02 1.67 3.95
CA PRO A 102 0.21 2.76 4.86
C PRO A 102 -0.91 2.84 5.89
N TRP A 103 -0.58 3.12 7.15
CA TRP A 103 -1.55 3.18 8.25
C TRP A 103 -2.78 4.05 7.97
N ASN A 104 -2.65 5.07 7.10
CA ASN A 104 -3.77 5.89 6.64
C ASN A 104 -4.86 5.08 5.90
N LYS A 105 -4.48 4.05 5.14
CA LYS A 105 -5.43 3.12 4.51
C LYS A 105 -6.08 2.18 5.54
N LEU A 106 -5.32 1.72 6.54
CA LEU A 106 -5.88 0.99 7.70
C LEU A 106 -6.87 1.83 8.52
N ARG A 107 -6.63 3.14 8.63
CA ARG A 107 -7.51 4.09 9.33
C ARG A 107 -8.81 4.38 8.55
N LEU A 108 -8.74 4.38 7.22
CA LEU A 108 -9.91 4.39 6.33
C LEU A 108 -10.66 3.05 6.35
N MET A 109 -9.98 1.97 6.73
CA MET A 109 -10.58 0.66 6.98
C MET A 109 -11.37 0.56 8.32
N ARG A 110 -11.61 1.68 9.02
CA ARG A 110 -12.44 1.73 10.24
C ARG A 110 -13.91 1.41 9.93
N SER A 111 -14.61 0.88 10.95
CA SER A 111 -16.01 0.36 11.03
C SER A 111 -16.88 0.35 9.77
N LEU A 112 -17.03 1.48 9.08
CA LEU A 112 -17.75 1.62 7.81
C LEU A 112 -17.32 0.62 6.74
N THR A 113 -16.03 0.39 6.55
CA THR A 113 -15.51 -0.52 5.51
C THR A 113 -15.69 -1.99 5.87
N THR A 114 -15.58 -2.35 7.15
CA THR A 114 -15.91 -3.71 7.62
C THR A 114 -17.39 -4.00 7.40
N SER A 115 -18.27 -3.05 7.77
CA SER A 115 -19.70 -3.18 7.52
C SER A 115 -20.02 -3.25 6.03
N ILE A 116 -19.38 -2.43 5.19
CA ILE A 116 -19.56 -2.47 3.72
C ILE A 116 -19.10 -3.82 3.14
N LEU A 117 -17.95 -4.35 3.58
CA LEU A 117 -17.45 -5.66 3.16
C LEU A 117 -18.41 -6.79 3.55
N CYS A 118 -18.91 -6.75 4.79
CA CYS A 118 -19.86 -7.72 5.31
C CYS A 118 -21.20 -7.67 4.55
N ILE A 119 -21.74 -6.47 4.32
CA ILE A 119 -22.95 -6.26 3.53
C ILE A 119 -22.76 -6.74 2.09
N SER A 120 -21.62 -6.42 1.46
CA SER A 120 -21.30 -6.87 0.11
C SER A 120 -21.25 -8.39 0.03
N LEU A 121 -20.57 -9.05 0.99
CA LEU A 121 -20.46 -10.49 1.05
C LEU A 121 -21.83 -11.17 1.22
N VAL A 122 -22.68 -10.67 2.11
CA VAL A 122 -24.04 -11.19 2.31
C VAL A 122 -24.91 -10.97 1.07
N THR A 123 -24.78 -9.82 0.42
CA THR A 123 -25.53 -9.50 -0.81
C THR A 123 -25.12 -10.42 -1.97
N THR A 124 -23.82 -10.65 -2.15
CA THR A 124 -23.32 -11.59 -3.16
C THR A 124 -23.71 -13.03 -2.83
N ALA A 125 -23.64 -13.45 -1.57
CA ALA A 125 -24.09 -14.78 -1.15
C ALA A 125 -25.59 -15.01 -1.44
N ALA A 126 -26.41 -13.96 -1.29
CA ALA A 126 -27.84 -14.01 -1.55
C ALA A 126 -28.19 -14.28 -3.03
N THR A 127 -27.28 -13.97 -3.97
CA THR A 127 -27.50 -14.28 -5.40
C THR A 127 -27.18 -15.74 -5.75
N MET A 128 -26.47 -16.46 -4.87
CA MET A 128 -26.06 -17.84 -5.13
C MET A 128 -27.00 -18.88 -4.51
N SER A 129 -27.32 -18.77 -3.22
CA SER A 129 -28.32 -19.63 -2.56
C SER A 129 -28.74 -19.10 -1.19
N THR A 130 -29.89 -19.57 -0.70
CA THR A 130 -30.41 -19.23 0.64
C THR A 130 -29.52 -19.76 1.76
N ASP A 131 -28.97 -20.96 1.62
CA ASP A 131 -28.14 -21.59 2.66
C ASP A 131 -26.79 -20.88 2.79
N ILE A 132 -26.18 -20.49 1.66
CA ILE A 132 -24.95 -19.69 1.64
C ILE A 132 -25.21 -18.31 2.24
N LYS A 133 -26.38 -17.70 2.00
CA LYS A 133 -26.76 -16.42 2.61
C LYS A 133 -26.80 -16.50 4.13
N VAL A 134 -27.45 -17.52 4.70
CA VAL A 134 -27.54 -17.69 6.17
C VAL A 134 -26.15 -17.83 6.77
N LYS A 135 -25.33 -18.74 6.23
CA LYS A 135 -23.95 -18.95 6.71
C LYS A 135 -23.07 -17.70 6.56
N SER A 136 -23.24 -16.96 5.47
CA SER A 136 -22.53 -15.70 5.22
C SER A 136 -22.92 -14.61 6.20
N SER A 137 -24.20 -14.54 6.59
CA SER A 137 -24.69 -13.62 7.62
C SER A 137 -24.07 -13.94 8.98
N GLU A 138 -24.08 -15.21 9.39
CA GLU A 138 -23.47 -15.62 10.67
C GLU A 138 -21.98 -15.32 10.74
N ILE A 139 -21.25 -15.51 9.63
CA ILE A 139 -19.83 -15.18 9.54
C ILE A 139 -19.63 -13.66 9.62
N SER A 140 -20.44 -12.90 8.88
CA SER A 140 -20.44 -11.43 8.90
C SER A 140 -20.61 -10.91 10.32
N ASP A 141 -21.62 -11.39 11.04
CA ASP A 141 -21.95 -10.95 12.40
C ASP A 141 -20.77 -11.22 13.36
N LYS A 142 -20.15 -12.40 13.28
CA LYS A 142 -18.94 -12.74 14.06
C LYS A 142 -17.79 -11.77 13.80
N PHE A 143 -17.56 -11.38 12.55
CA PHE A 143 -16.51 -10.43 12.23
C PHE A 143 -16.86 -9.02 12.72
N ILE A 144 -18.09 -8.57 12.54
CA ILE A 144 -18.56 -7.27 13.04
C ILE A 144 -18.35 -7.18 14.57
N ASP A 145 -18.71 -8.22 15.30
CA ASP A 145 -18.51 -8.29 16.75
C ASP A 145 -17.01 -8.27 17.12
N ALA A 146 -16.19 -9.08 16.43
CA ALA A 146 -14.74 -9.09 16.66
C ALA A 146 -14.10 -7.71 16.43
N PHE A 147 -14.46 -7.03 15.33
CA PHE A 147 -13.93 -5.71 15.01
C PHE A 147 -14.45 -4.62 15.95
N THR A 148 -15.69 -4.75 16.43
CA THR A 148 -16.28 -3.84 17.42
C THR A 148 -15.61 -3.99 18.78
N LEU A 149 -15.25 -5.20 19.19
CA LEU A 149 -14.47 -5.42 20.41
C LEU A 149 -13.05 -4.90 20.25
N PHE A 150 -12.40 -5.19 19.11
CA PHE A 150 -11.04 -4.70 18.84
C PHE A 150 -10.95 -3.17 18.78
N SER A 151 -11.96 -2.50 18.19
CA SER A 151 -11.95 -1.04 18.06
C SER A 151 -11.91 -0.34 19.41
N LYS A 152 -12.60 -0.88 20.43
CA LYS A 152 -12.55 -0.37 21.81
C LYS A 152 -11.15 -0.42 22.39
N CYS A 153 -10.42 -1.53 22.19
CA CYS A 153 -9.02 -1.63 22.62
C CYS A 153 -8.16 -0.61 21.86
N HIS A 154 -8.32 -0.57 20.53
CA HIS A 154 -7.53 0.27 19.63
C HIS A 154 -7.69 1.75 19.92
N GLU A 155 -8.88 2.23 20.25
CA GLU A 155 -9.11 3.63 20.58
C GLU A 155 -8.27 4.09 21.78
N ILE A 156 -8.12 3.22 22.78
CA ILE A 156 -7.37 3.54 24.00
C ILE A 156 -5.87 3.39 23.76
N TYR A 157 -5.41 2.28 23.17
CA TYR A 157 -3.97 2.06 23.03
C TYR A 157 -3.33 2.90 21.92
N ASP A 158 -4.07 3.32 20.90
CA ASP A 158 -3.59 4.22 19.84
C ASP A 158 -3.69 5.72 20.23
N SER A 159 -4.02 6.00 21.50
CA SER A 159 -4.12 7.37 21.99
C SER A 159 -2.77 8.10 21.96
N ASN A 160 -2.84 9.42 21.89
CA ASN A 160 -1.68 10.31 21.86
C ASN A 160 -1.54 11.18 23.13
N HIS A 161 -2.23 10.79 24.21
CA HIS A 161 -2.29 11.54 25.45
C HIS A 161 -1.97 10.65 26.64
N ILE A 162 -1.76 11.28 27.80
CA ILE A 162 -1.49 10.58 29.06
C ILE A 162 -2.76 9.85 29.51
N LEU A 163 -2.62 8.57 29.85
CA LEU A 163 -3.74 7.71 30.24
C LEU A 163 -3.93 7.68 31.74
N SER A 164 -5.17 7.87 32.16
CA SER A 164 -5.60 7.71 33.55
C SER A 164 -5.72 6.24 33.95
N ASP A 165 -5.70 5.95 35.25
CA ASP A 165 -5.90 4.58 35.76
C ASP A 165 -7.25 3.98 35.34
N ILE A 166 -8.29 4.82 35.23
CA ILE A 166 -9.61 4.40 34.76
C ILE A 166 -9.53 3.87 33.32
N LYS A 167 -8.84 4.61 32.44
CA LYS A 167 -8.64 4.21 31.04
C LYS A 167 -7.76 2.97 30.92
N MET A 168 -6.81 2.78 31.84
CA MET A 168 -6.00 1.56 31.90
C MET A 168 -6.85 0.32 32.23
N THR A 169 -7.74 0.42 33.21
CA THR A 169 -8.68 -0.67 33.55
C THR A 169 -9.65 -0.95 32.40
N GLU A 170 -10.14 0.10 31.74
CA GLU A 170 -11.02 -0.02 30.56
C GLU A 170 -10.31 -0.74 29.40
N LEU A 171 -9.04 -0.43 29.16
CA LEU A 171 -8.22 -1.10 28.16
C LEU A 171 -8.02 -2.58 28.48
N GLU A 172 -7.63 -2.91 29.72
CA GLU A 172 -7.41 -4.29 30.17
C GLU A 172 -8.69 -5.12 30.02
N THR A 173 -9.83 -4.56 30.42
CA THR A 173 -11.15 -5.18 30.25
C THR A 173 -11.48 -5.37 28.77
N SER A 174 -11.23 -4.37 27.93
CA SER A 174 -11.53 -4.43 26.50
C SER A 174 -10.69 -5.49 25.78
N ILE A 175 -9.39 -5.57 26.09
CA ILE A 175 -8.49 -6.59 25.56
C ILE A 175 -8.97 -7.98 25.98
N HIS A 176 -9.31 -8.17 27.26
CA HIS A 176 -9.81 -9.46 27.75
C HIS A 176 -11.08 -9.90 27.02
N LEU A 177 -12.06 -9.00 26.86
CA LEU A 177 -13.31 -9.29 26.15
C LEU A 177 -13.07 -9.64 24.68
N PHE A 178 -12.22 -8.88 23.99
CA PHE A 178 -11.85 -9.15 22.59
C PHE A 178 -11.17 -10.51 22.44
N VAL A 179 -10.14 -10.79 23.25
CA VAL A 179 -9.37 -12.04 23.15
C VAL A 179 -10.23 -13.26 23.50
N LYS A 180 -11.07 -13.15 24.55
CA LYS A 180 -12.03 -14.20 24.92
C LYS A 180 -13.02 -14.48 23.79
N PHE A 181 -13.56 -13.43 23.17
CA PHE A 181 -14.44 -13.57 22.02
C PHE A 181 -13.73 -14.24 20.84
N TYR A 182 -12.51 -13.79 20.53
CA TYR A 182 -11.72 -14.28 19.41
C TYR A 182 -11.42 -15.78 19.53
N ARG A 183 -10.92 -16.22 20.69
CA ARG A 183 -10.62 -17.64 20.93
C ARG A 183 -11.86 -18.54 20.91
N THR A 184 -12.99 -18.03 21.43
CA THR A 184 -14.26 -18.78 21.44
C THR A 184 -14.85 -18.94 20.03
N ASN A 185 -14.85 -17.87 19.24
CA ASN A 185 -15.52 -17.85 17.93
C ASN A 185 -14.63 -18.32 16.77
N PHE A 186 -13.31 -18.29 16.94
CA PHE A 186 -12.32 -18.71 15.94
C PHE A 186 -11.33 -19.73 16.53
N PRO A 187 -11.79 -20.90 17.03
CA PRO A 187 -10.94 -21.85 17.75
C PRO A 187 -9.84 -22.48 16.89
N SER A 188 -10.03 -22.54 15.56
CA SER A 188 -9.03 -23.03 14.61
C SER A 188 -8.06 -21.96 14.13
N ALA A 189 -8.27 -20.69 14.47
CA ALA A 189 -7.40 -19.60 14.04
C ALA A 189 -6.11 -19.58 14.87
N THR A 190 -4.98 -19.38 14.20
CA THR A 190 -3.69 -19.19 14.88
C THR A 190 -3.69 -17.85 15.62
N PHE A 191 -3.32 -17.88 16.91
CA PHE A 191 -3.16 -16.67 17.69
C PHE A 191 -1.84 -15.98 17.32
N LEU A 192 -1.94 -14.95 16.49
CA LEU A 192 -0.77 -14.29 15.88
C LEU A 192 0.08 -13.55 16.94
N PRO A 193 1.40 -13.39 16.70
CA PRO A 193 2.27 -12.63 17.59
C PRO A 193 1.75 -11.22 17.92
N LYS A 194 1.11 -10.52 16.98
CA LYS A 194 0.50 -9.20 17.23
C LYS A 194 -0.65 -9.25 18.24
N LEU A 195 -1.43 -10.33 18.23
CA LEU A 195 -2.52 -10.52 19.20
C LEU A 195 -1.96 -10.90 20.58
N HIS A 196 -0.87 -11.68 20.63
CA HIS A 196 -0.14 -11.94 21.87
C HIS A 196 0.49 -10.67 22.46
N MET A 197 1.10 -9.82 21.63
CA MET A 197 1.59 -8.51 22.06
C MET A 197 0.47 -7.66 22.65
N LEU A 198 -0.71 -7.65 22.00
CA LEU A 198 -1.89 -6.94 22.50
C LEU A 198 -2.35 -7.46 23.86
N GLU A 199 -2.42 -8.78 24.04
CA GLU A 199 -2.89 -9.41 25.26
C GLU A 199 -1.92 -9.23 26.43
N ASP A 200 -0.66 -9.60 26.24
CA ASP A 200 0.27 -9.80 27.35
C ASP A 200 1.22 -8.62 27.59
N HIS A 201 1.44 -7.77 26.58
CA HIS A 201 2.51 -6.77 26.63
C HIS A 201 2.03 -5.33 26.61
N ILE A 202 0.90 -5.04 25.97
CA ILE A 202 0.38 -3.66 25.88
C ILE A 202 0.03 -3.10 27.26
N VAL A 203 -0.73 -3.83 28.09
CA VAL A 203 -1.14 -3.33 29.41
C VAL A 203 0.07 -3.06 30.34
N PRO A 204 1.04 -3.98 30.52
CA PRO A 204 2.24 -3.70 31.30
C PRO A 204 3.05 -2.50 30.78
N TRP A 205 3.19 -2.39 29.46
CA TRP A 205 3.91 -1.28 28.84
C TRP A 205 3.22 0.06 29.13
N MET A 206 1.90 0.13 28.96
CA MET A 206 1.14 1.36 29.19
C MET A 206 1.02 1.72 30.67
N LYS A 207 1.01 0.72 31.58
CA LYS A 207 1.11 0.98 33.04
C LYS A 207 2.45 1.65 33.39
N ARG A 208 3.53 1.28 32.70
CA ARG A 208 4.87 1.86 32.91
C ARG A 208 4.99 3.27 32.35
N TRP A 209 4.55 3.50 31.10
CA TRP A 209 4.83 4.74 30.38
C TRP A 209 3.68 5.75 30.39
N ARG A 210 2.47 5.31 30.77
CA ARG A 210 1.25 6.14 30.86
C ARG A 210 0.88 6.89 29.58
N ILE A 211 1.39 6.48 28.43
CA ILE A 211 1.11 7.06 27.13
C ILE A 211 0.64 5.97 26.18
N GLY A 212 -0.19 6.33 25.20
CA GLY A 212 -0.56 5.42 24.14
C GLY A 212 0.57 5.10 23.16
N CYS A 213 0.45 3.98 22.48
CA CYS A 213 1.37 3.55 21.44
C CYS A 213 1.35 4.46 20.20
N GLY A 214 0.29 5.27 20.03
CA GLY A 214 0.19 6.23 18.93
C GLY A 214 1.35 7.24 18.90
N CYS A 215 1.89 7.60 20.06
CA CYS A 215 3.06 8.48 20.17
C CYS A 215 4.41 7.79 19.92
N MET A 216 4.43 6.45 19.89
CA MET A 216 5.64 5.64 19.78
C MET A 216 5.67 4.83 18.47
N GLY A 217 4.73 5.09 17.58
CA GLY A 217 4.65 4.45 16.28
C GLY A 217 5.73 4.93 15.30
N GLU A 218 6.03 4.10 14.32
CA GLU A 218 7.02 4.38 13.26
C GLU A 218 6.54 5.41 12.22
N GLN A 219 5.33 5.96 12.37
CA GLN A 219 4.76 6.94 11.43
C GLN A 219 5.64 8.18 11.29
N GLY A 220 6.31 8.59 12.38
CA GLY A 220 7.31 9.65 12.32
C GLY A 220 8.41 9.32 11.31
N ALA A 221 8.99 8.13 11.39
CA ALA A 221 10.04 7.67 10.47
C ALA A 221 9.53 7.55 9.02
N GLU A 222 8.32 7.03 8.80
CA GLU A 222 7.70 6.98 7.46
C GLU A 222 7.55 8.38 6.85
N SER A 223 7.12 9.36 7.65
CA SER A 223 6.99 10.75 7.21
C SER A 223 8.36 11.38 6.90
N LEU A 224 9.39 11.01 7.68
CA LEU A 224 10.77 11.43 7.43
C LEU A 224 11.24 10.90 6.08
N HIS A 225 11.02 9.63 5.75
CA HIS A 225 11.38 9.08 4.44
C HIS A 225 10.76 9.87 3.28
N ALA A 226 9.48 10.23 3.36
CA ALA A 226 8.85 11.06 2.35
C ALA A 226 9.51 12.45 2.24
N SER A 227 9.86 13.06 3.38
CA SER A 227 10.56 14.36 3.44
C SER A 227 11.97 14.27 2.83
N PHE A 228 12.72 13.22 3.14
CA PHE A 228 14.03 12.95 2.55
C PHE A 228 13.95 12.73 1.05
N ASN A 229 13.03 11.89 0.57
CA ASN A 229 12.83 11.64 -0.86
C ASN A 229 12.45 12.92 -1.63
N ASN A 230 11.66 13.80 -1.03
CA ASN A 230 11.34 15.12 -1.62
C ASN A 230 12.56 16.03 -1.67
N THR A 231 13.34 16.05 -0.58
CA THR A 231 14.53 16.91 -0.47
C THR A 231 15.62 16.41 -1.43
N GLU A 232 15.89 15.10 -1.51
CA GLU A 232 16.86 14.54 -2.43
C GLU A 232 16.51 14.82 -3.89
N ARG A 233 15.22 14.77 -4.26
CA ARG A 233 14.77 15.14 -5.61
C ARG A 233 15.18 16.56 -6.01
N ALA A 234 15.16 17.51 -5.08
CA ALA A 234 15.60 18.89 -5.33
C ALA A 234 17.11 19.00 -5.60
N TYR A 235 17.90 18.06 -5.07
CA TYR A 235 19.36 18.03 -5.20
C TYR A 235 19.86 16.94 -6.16
N LYS A 236 18.99 16.34 -6.97
CA LYS A 236 19.32 15.23 -7.89
C LYS A 236 20.47 15.56 -8.86
N ASN A 237 20.64 16.84 -9.20
CA ASN A 237 21.68 17.32 -10.12
C ASN A 237 23.08 17.39 -9.49
N MET A 238 23.22 17.22 -8.17
CA MET A 238 24.52 17.15 -7.51
C MET A 238 25.21 15.81 -7.83
N ARG A 239 26.36 15.90 -8.49
CA ARG A 239 27.16 14.75 -8.94
C ARG A 239 27.81 14.00 -7.79
N ASP A 240 28.41 14.75 -6.85
CA ASP A 240 29.03 14.16 -5.67
C ASP A 240 27.97 13.68 -4.68
N ARG A 241 28.04 12.40 -4.32
CA ARG A 241 27.04 11.75 -3.45
C ARG A 241 27.16 12.19 -1.99
N VAL A 242 28.38 12.45 -1.53
CA VAL A 242 28.66 12.82 -0.13
C VAL A 242 28.17 14.23 0.13
N ASP A 243 28.49 15.16 -0.77
CA ASP A 243 28.02 16.54 -0.71
C ASP A 243 26.50 16.62 -0.90
N ARG A 244 25.92 15.81 -1.79
CA ARG A 244 24.46 15.72 -1.92
C ARG A 244 23.80 15.30 -0.62
N LEU A 245 24.31 14.24 0.03
CA LEU A 245 23.79 13.78 1.31
C LEU A 245 23.95 14.85 2.40
N ARG A 246 25.11 15.52 2.46
CA ARG A 246 25.37 16.61 3.41
C ARG A 246 24.33 17.73 3.25
N VAL A 247 24.08 18.19 2.03
CA VAL A 247 23.10 19.26 1.75
C VAL A 247 21.67 18.82 2.05
N VAL A 248 21.31 17.57 1.74
CA VAL A 248 19.98 17.00 2.07
C VAL A 248 19.78 16.95 3.59
N LEU A 249 20.77 16.48 4.35
CA LEU A 249 20.72 16.44 5.81
C LEU A 249 20.63 17.84 6.42
N GLN A 250 21.45 18.78 5.96
CA GLN A 250 21.42 20.17 6.42
C GLN A 250 20.07 20.82 6.15
N ASN A 251 19.52 20.67 4.94
CA ASN A 251 18.19 21.21 4.62
C ASN A 251 17.09 20.60 5.47
N HIS A 252 17.12 19.27 5.65
CA HIS A 252 16.15 18.60 6.49
C HIS A 252 16.25 19.11 7.94
N HIS A 253 17.46 19.26 8.47
CA HIS A 253 17.70 19.83 9.80
C HIS A 253 17.10 21.23 9.95
N PHE A 254 17.35 22.14 9.00
CA PHE A 254 16.77 23.49 9.05
C PHE A 254 15.24 23.49 9.03
N LYS A 255 14.60 22.56 8.31
CA LYS A 255 13.13 22.47 8.25
C LYS A 255 12.48 21.97 9.55
N ILE A 256 13.18 21.16 10.33
CA ILE A 256 12.64 20.60 11.58
C ILE A 256 12.94 21.47 12.80
N LEU A 257 13.82 22.48 12.68
CA LEU A 257 14.11 23.39 13.78
C LEU A 257 12.85 24.20 14.14
N PRO A 258 12.39 24.16 15.42
CA PRO A 258 11.16 24.85 15.83
C PRO A 258 11.20 26.35 15.55
N PHE A 259 12.38 26.98 15.70
CA PHE A 259 12.59 28.38 15.38
C PHE A 259 12.28 28.68 13.91
N THR A 260 12.80 27.88 12.99
CA THR A 260 12.59 28.09 11.55
C THR A 260 11.14 27.85 11.14
N GLN A 261 10.46 26.86 11.74
CA GLN A 261 9.03 26.62 11.50
C GLN A 261 8.17 27.81 11.94
N SER A 262 8.53 28.49 13.03
CA SER A 262 7.81 29.69 13.50
C SER A 262 7.91 30.89 12.55
N LEU A 263 8.91 30.89 11.67
CA LEU A 263 9.15 31.92 10.68
C LEU A 263 8.52 31.60 9.32
N GLU A 264 7.99 30.39 9.13
CA GLU A 264 7.38 29.98 7.87
C GLU A 264 6.03 30.71 7.68
N PRO A 265 5.84 31.43 6.55
CA PRO A 265 4.59 32.14 6.32
C PRO A 265 3.42 31.15 6.23
N PRO A 266 2.22 31.51 6.70
CA PRO A 266 1.07 30.64 6.64
C PRO A 266 0.77 30.24 5.20
N LEU A 267 0.41 28.98 5.00
CA LEU A 267 0.06 28.45 3.68
C LEU A 267 -0.99 29.33 3.02
N LEU A 268 -0.66 29.89 1.85
CA LEU A 268 -1.61 30.63 1.04
C LEU A 268 -2.78 29.71 0.73
N LYS A 269 -3.96 30.03 1.29
CA LYS A 269 -5.19 29.29 0.99
C LYS A 269 -5.36 29.27 -0.52
N LYS A 270 -5.38 28.07 -1.13
CA LYS A 270 -5.72 27.91 -2.55
C LYS A 270 -7.03 28.66 -2.79
N ARG A 271 -7.00 29.64 -3.71
CA ARG A 271 -8.22 30.32 -4.17
C ARG A 271 -9.19 29.23 -4.63
N LYS A 272 -10.37 29.16 -4.01
CA LYS A 272 -11.46 28.34 -4.54
C LYS A 272 -11.69 28.77 -5.99
N ALA A 273 -11.71 27.81 -6.91
CA ALA A 273 -12.14 28.07 -8.27
C ALA A 273 -13.51 28.74 -8.20
N LYS A 274 -13.68 29.86 -8.91
CA LYS A 274 -14.98 30.50 -9.08
C LYS A 274 -15.89 29.46 -9.71
N GLU A 275 -16.98 29.11 -9.03
CA GLU A 275 -18.11 28.43 -9.66
C GLU A 275 -18.61 29.36 -10.76
N ASP A 276 -18.51 28.91 -12.01
CA ASP A 276 -19.15 29.55 -13.15
C ASP A 276 -20.66 29.49 -12.90
N LYS A 277 -21.25 30.65 -12.64
CA LYS A 277 -22.71 30.81 -12.66
C LYS A 277 -23.14 30.71 -14.12
N GLU A 278 -23.67 29.56 -14.51
CA GLU A 278 -24.56 29.46 -15.67
C GLU A 278 -25.76 30.37 -15.42
N THR A 279 -25.80 31.45 -16.20
CA THR A 279 -26.97 32.31 -16.41
C THR A 279 -27.97 31.59 -17.31
N LEU A 280 -29.19 31.45 -16.78
CA LEU A 280 -30.52 31.47 -17.43
C LEU A 280 -30.71 30.67 -18.73
#